data_AF-A0A412Q7V3-F1
#
_entry.id   AF-A0A412Q7V3-F1
#
_cell.length_a   1.000
_cell.length_b   1.000
_cell.length_c   1.000
_cell.angle_alpha   90.00
_cell.angle_beta   90.00
_cell.angle_gamma   90.00
#
_symmetry.space_group_name_H-M   'P 1'
#
loop_
_entity.id
_entity.type
_entity.pdbx_description
1 polymer ?
#
loop_
_entity_poly.entity_id
_entity_poly.type
_entity_poly.pdbx_seq_one_letter_code
_entity_poly.pdbx_strand_id
1 'polypeptide(L)'
;MLEKIRYRLVYNRQNKLNRQGTALVQIEAYLNQRKVYFKTNVYLKPECWSREGAQVINHPQSNELNAMLYEYILYLQGIELGYWKRGIPATLSLL
;
A
#
# COMPACT_ATOMS: atom_id res chain seq x y z
N MET A 1 -19.40 1.40 15.43
CA MET A 1 -18.56 0.47 14.64
C MET A 1 -17.14 0.97 14.72
N LEU A 2 -16.14 0.11 14.95
CA LEU A 2 -14.74 0.55 15.09
C LEU A 2 -14.28 1.22 13.79
N GLU A 3 -13.80 2.47 13.86
CA GLU A 3 -13.22 3.16 12.72
C GLU A 3 -11.87 2.52 12.39
N LYS A 4 -11.87 1.59 11.43
CA LYS A 4 -10.70 0.84 10.99
C LYS A 4 -10.10 1.44 9.73
N ILE A 5 -8.78 1.58 9.69
CA ILE A 5 -8.05 2.04 8.52
C ILE A 5 -8.05 0.94 7.46
N ARG A 6 -8.47 1.29 6.24
CA ARG A 6 -8.45 0.37 5.09
C ARG A 6 -7.16 0.57 4.30
N TYR A 7 -6.41 -0.49 4.08
CA TYR A 7 -5.17 -0.47 3.31
C TYR A 7 -5.38 -1.19 1.98
N ARG A 8 -4.82 -0.64 0.91
CA ARG A 8 -4.71 -1.34 -0.38
C ARG A 8 -3.47 -0.89 -1.14
N LEU A 9 -2.97 -1.78 -1.98
CA LEU A 9 -1.94 -1.42 -2.95
C LEU A 9 -2.57 -0.64 -4.10
N VAL A 10 -1.90 0.44 -4.52
CA VAL A 10 -2.27 1.24 -5.67
C VAL A 10 -1.04 1.44 -6.55
N TYR A 11 -1.19 1.18 -7.85
CA TYR A 11 -0.14 1.39 -8.83
C TYR A 11 -0.40 2.66 -9.62
N ASN A 12 0.67 3.42 -9.90
CA ASN A 12 0.63 4.57 -10.79
C ASN A 12 -0.46 5.59 -10.43
N ARG A 13 -0.57 5.97 -9.15
CA ARG A 13 -1.57 6.95 -8.69
C ARG A 13 -1.52 8.27 -9.49
N GLN A 14 -0.32 8.69 -9.89
CA GLN A 14 -0.10 9.92 -10.65
C GLN A 14 -0.44 9.79 -12.14
N ASN A 15 -0.83 8.59 -12.60
CA ASN A 15 -1.09 8.25 -13.98
C ASN A 15 0.04 8.70 -14.94
N LYS A 16 1.29 8.59 -14.48
CA LYS A 16 2.48 9.04 -15.20
C LYS A 16 3.65 8.09 -14.93
N LEU A 17 4.24 7.59 -16.00
CA LEU A 17 5.46 6.79 -15.95
C LEU A 17 6.69 7.70 -15.79
N ASN A 18 7.73 7.19 -15.13
CA ASN A 18 9.02 7.85 -15.08
C ASN A 18 9.80 7.64 -16.40
N ARG A 19 11.03 8.19 -16.47
CA ARG A 19 11.89 8.09 -17.66
C ARG A 19 12.27 6.66 -18.05
N GLN A 20 12.13 5.69 -17.15
CA GLN A 20 12.43 4.28 -17.39
C GLN A 20 11.18 3.48 -17.78
N GLY A 21 10.02 4.14 -17.97
CA GLY A 21 8.77 3.48 -18.31
C GLY A 21 8.14 2.72 -17.12
N THR A 22 8.55 3.01 -15.88
CA THR A 22 8.00 2.38 -14.68
C THR A 22 7.16 3.37 -13.86
N ALA A 23 6.28 2.84 -13.02
CA ALA A 23 5.50 3.63 -12.07
C ALA A 23 5.59 3.04 -10.67
N LEU A 24 5.37 3.89 -9.67
CA LEU A 24 5.45 3.52 -8.27
C LEU A 24 4.21 2.73 -7.83
N VAL A 25 4.42 1.65 -7.08
CA VAL A 25 3.40 1.03 -6.23
C VAL A 25 3.39 1.77 -4.88
N GLN A 26 2.21 2.08 -4.36
CA GLN A 26 2.01 2.76 -3.10
C GLN A 26 0.99 1.99 -2.26
N ILE A 27 1.01 2.21 -0.95
CA ILE A 27 -0.09 1.78 -0.07
C ILE A 27 -1.00 2.98 0.14
N GLU A 28 -2.27 2.87 -0.27
CA GLU A 28 -3.31 3.82 0.11
C GLU A 28 -3.89 3.37 1.46
N ALA A 29 -3.83 4.25 2.46
CA ALA A 29 -4.55 4.10 3.72
C ALA A 29 -5.75 5.06 3.73
N TYR A 30 -6.94 4.50 3.97
CA TYR A 30 -8.22 5.22 3.92
C TYR A 30 -8.95 5.12 5.25
N LEU A 31 -9.30 6.28 5.81
CA LEU A 31 -10.08 6.41 7.04
C LEU A 31 -10.92 7.69 6.96
N ASN A 32 -12.21 7.60 7.29
CA ASN A 32 -13.13 8.74 7.37
C ASN A 32 -13.05 9.70 6.16
N GLN A 33 -13.16 9.13 4.95
CA GLN A 33 -13.10 9.85 3.67
C GLN A 33 -11.75 10.53 3.35
N ARG A 34 -10.72 10.32 4.18
CA ARG A 34 -9.36 10.82 3.97
C ARG A 34 -8.45 9.70 3.50
N LYS A 35 -7.42 10.08 2.73
CA LYS A 35 -6.43 9.16 2.16
C LYS A 35 -5.03 9.68 2.43
N VAL A 36 -4.14 8.80 2.87
CA VAL A 36 -2.69 9.02 2.86
C VAL A 36 -2.03 7.91 2.05
N TYR A 37 -0.84 8.19 1.52
CA TYR A 37 -0.14 7.28 0.62
C TYR A 37 1.30 7.06 1.09
N PHE A 38 1.64 5.81 1.35
CA PHE A 38 3.00 5.40 1.70
C PHE A 38 3.74 4.94 0.46
N LYS A 39 4.98 5.42 0.28
CA LYS A 39 5.85 5.00 -0.82
C LYS A 39 6.47 3.65 -0.47
N THR A 40 6.41 2.68 -1.38
CA THR A 40 7.05 1.36 -1.17
C THR A 40 8.44 1.27 -1.82
N ASN A 41 8.81 2.28 -2.62
CA ASN A 41 9.99 2.27 -3.51
C ASN A 41 10.01 1.14 -4.55
N VAL A 42 8.92 0.41 -4.71
CA VAL A 42 8.77 -0.61 -5.76
C VAL A 42 8.25 0.06 -7.03
N TYR A 43 9.07 0.07 -8.08
CA TYR A 43 8.72 0.61 -9.39
C TYR A 43 8.53 -0.53 -10.39
N LEU A 44 7.37 -0.57 -11.04
CA LEU A 44 7.01 -1.63 -11.98
C LEU A 44 6.65 -1.04 -13.34
N LYS A 45 6.99 -1.77 -14.40
CA LYS A 45 6.41 -1.53 -15.72
C LYS A 45 4.91 -1.90 -15.70
N PRO A 46 4.07 -1.30 -16.57
CA PRO A 46 2.63 -1.55 -16.58
C PRO A 46 2.26 -3.04 -16.70
N GLU A 47 3.00 -3.80 -17.52
CA GLU A 47 2.80 -5.24 -17.74
C GLU A 47 3.09 -6.10 -16.51
N CYS A 48 3.82 -5.56 -15.53
CA CYS A 48 4.15 -6.25 -14.28
C CYS A 48 3.14 -6.00 -13.15
N TRP A 49 2.02 -5.35 -13.44
CA TRP A 49 0.98 -5.03 -12.45
C TRP A 49 -0.40 -5.55 -12.86
N SER A 50 -1.02 -6.36 -12.00
CA SER A 50 -2.42 -6.75 -12.16
C SER A 50 -3.33 -5.72 -11.49
N ARG A 51 -4.19 -5.06 -12.28
CA ARG A 51 -5.22 -4.16 -11.73
C ARG A 51 -6.32 -4.91 -10.97
N GLU A 52 -6.69 -6.09 -11.44
CA GLU A 52 -7.74 -6.92 -10.83
C GLU A 52 -7.27 -7.50 -9.49
N GLY A 53 -6.06 -8.07 -9.46
CA GLY A 53 -5.49 -8.65 -8.25
C GLY A 53 -4.79 -7.65 -7.33
N ALA A 54 -4.57 -6.41 -7.79
CA ALA A 54 -3.76 -5.39 -7.12
C ALA A 54 -2.40 -5.93 -6.63
N GLN A 55 -1.69 -6.62 -7.52
CA GLN A 55 -0.45 -7.34 -7.19
C GLN A 55 0.56 -7.32 -8.34
N VAL A 56 1.82 -7.59 -8.01
CA VAL A 56 2.90 -7.79 -8.99
C VAL A 56 2.67 -9.10 -9.73
N ILE A 57 2.75 -9.05 -11.06
CA ILE A 57 2.70 -10.20 -11.97
C ILE A 57 3.85 -10.10 -12.97
N ASN A 58 4.13 -11.17 -13.73
CA ASN A 58 5.07 -11.15 -14.86
C ASN A 58 6.48 -10.57 -14.56
N HIS A 59 6.89 -10.60 -13.28
CA HIS A 59 8.21 -10.17 -12.83
C HIS A 59 8.94 -11.38 -12.25
N PRO A 60 10.24 -11.58 -12.49
CA PRO A 60 10.97 -12.75 -11.98
C PRO A 60 10.91 -12.91 -10.45
N GLN A 61 10.74 -11.81 -9.74
CA GLN A 61 10.65 -11.73 -8.28
C GLN A 61 9.23 -11.37 -7.80
N SER A 62 8.18 -11.72 -8.54
CA SER A 62 6.81 -11.33 -8.21
C SER A 62 6.39 -11.77 -6.82
N ASN A 63 6.80 -12.96 -6.40
CA ASN A 63 6.42 -13.54 -5.11
C ASN A 63 7.05 -12.75 -3.96
N GLU A 64 8.35 -12.47 -4.03
CA GLU A 64 9.09 -11.72 -3.02
C GLU A 64 8.60 -10.27 -2.96
N LEU A 65 8.36 -9.64 -4.12
CA LEU A 65 7.83 -8.28 -4.16
C LEU A 65 6.42 -8.20 -3.57
N ASN A 66 5.53 -9.15 -3.88
CA ASN A 66 4.20 -9.20 -3.28
C ASN A 66 4.31 -9.44 -1.76
N ALA A 67 5.16 -10.37 -1.31
CA ALA A 67 5.37 -10.62 0.11
C ALA A 67 5.82 -9.35 0.84
N MET A 68 6.84 -8.65 0.34
CA MET A 68 7.31 -7.38 0.90
C MET A 68 6.21 -6.30 0.97
N LEU A 69 5.40 -6.17 -0.10
CA LEU A 69 4.30 -5.21 -0.15
C LEU A 69 3.22 -5.54 0.89
N TYR A 70 2.87 -6.82 1.05
CA TYR A 70 1.94 -7.28 2.08
C TYR A 70 2.49 -7.13 3.49
N GLU A 71 3.78 -7.44 3.71
CA GLU A 71 4.45 -7.22 5.00
C GLU A 71 4.40 -5.76 5.42
N TYR A 72 4.56 -4.81 4.48
CA TYR A 72 4.44 -3.40 4.81
C TYR A 72 2.99 -3.02 5.20
N ILE A 73 1.97 -3.63 4.57
CA ILE A 73 0.58 -3.47 5.03
C ILE A 73 0.39 -4.04 6.44
N LEU A 74 0.95 -5.23 6.73
CA LEU A 74 0.89 -5.85 8.04
C LEU A 74 1.58 -5.00 9.11
N TYR A 75 2.70 -4.36 8.78
CA TYR A 75 3.38 -3.42 9.65
C TYR A 75 2.47 -2.24 10.03
N LEU A 76 1.80 -1.60 9.06
CA LEU A 76 0.88 -0.49 9.32
C LEU A 76 -0.33 -0.95 10.17
N GLN A 77 -0.87 -2.13 9.90
CA GLN A 77 -1.92 -2.74 10.74
C GLN A 77 -1.42 -3.02 12.16
N GLY A 78 -0.16 -3.43 12.33
CA GLY A 78 0.47 -3.62 13.64
C GLY A 78 0.53 -2.33 14.46
N ILE A 79 0.86 -1.20 13.83
CA ILE A 79 0.82 0.13 14.45
C ILE A 79 -0.61 0.46 14.92
N GLU A 80 -1.62 0.28 14.05
CA GLU A 80 -3.03 0.50 14.37
C GLU A 80 -3.49 -0.35 15.57
N LEU A 81 -3.17 -1.64 15.58
CA LEU A 81 -3.47 -2.54 16.71
C LEU A 81 -2.78 -2.08 18.00
N GLY A 82 -1.56 -1.55 17.92
CA GLY A 82 -0.83 -0.99 19.05
C GLY A 82 -1.58 0.16 19.73
N TYR A 83 -2.18 1.06 18.95
CA TYR A 83 -3.00 2.16 19.49
C TYR A 83 -4.30 1.65 20.11
N TRP A 84 -5.00 0.73 19.45
CA TRP A 84 -6.23 0.15 19.98
C TRP A 84 -6.02 -0.55 21.32
N LYS A 85 -4.92 -1.31 21.49
CA LYS A 85 -4.56 -1.94 22.77
C LYS A 85 -4.37 -0.92 23.91
N ARG A 86 -4.03 0.32 23.58
CA ARG A 86 -3.85 1.43 24.54
C ARG A 86 -5.12 2.27 24.72
N GLY A 87 -6.23 1.92 24.07
CA GLY A 87 -7.46 2.72 24.06
C GLY A 87 -7.34 4.02 23.27
N ILE A 88 -6.31 4.18 22.43
CA ILE A 88 -6.09 5.36 21.59
C ILE A 88 -6.73 5.12 20.22
N PRO A 89 -7.55 6.05 19.70
CA PRO A 89 -8.06 5.96 18.33
C PRO A 89 -6.91 6.01 17.32
N ALA A 90 -6.81 5.00 16.47
CA ALA A 90 -5.87 5.03 15.35
C ALA A 90 -6.32 6.09 14.33
N THR A 91 -5.39 6.91 13.85
CA THR A 91 -5.66 7.95 12.85
C THR A 91 -4.61 7.90 11.75
N LEU A 92 -4.91 8.45 10.57
CA LEU A 92 -3.96 8.46 9.44
C LEU A 92 -2.66 9.22 9.75
N SER A 93 -2.67 10.16 10.69
CA SER A 93 -1.47 10.92 11.12
C SER A 93 -0.60 10.16 12.11
N LEU A 94 -1.10 9.07 12.69
CA LEU A 94 -0.38 8.24 13.66
C LEU A 94 0.28 7.00 13.02
N LEU A 95 0.02 6.79 11.72
CA LEU A 95 0.68 5.81 10.87
C LEU A 95 1.97 6.39 10.27
#